data_AF-K0R960-F1
#
_entry.id   AF-K0R960-F1
#
_cell.length_a   1.000
_cell.length_b   1.000
_cell.length_c   1.000
_cell.angle_alpha   90.00
_cell.angle_beta   90.00
_cell.angle_gamma   90.00
#
_symmetry.space_group_name_H-M   'P 1'
#
loop_
_entity.id
_entity.type
_entity.pdbx_description
1 polymer ?
#
loop_
_entity_poly.entity_id
_entity_poly.type
_entity_poly.pdbx_seq_one_letter_code
_entity_poly.pdbx_strand_id
1 'polypeptide(L)'
;MGRPTARVDRRRRRPPSSTSFGSASNDCPAKFTAYARRVGAVPLIVATTCLLSILIQVAFRNTPHTSEEMIQKFHNDYVNARSMKQRRSLLQVRDGEQDAFDPENGVISENLWRRQLSVVRTENTLAVKRKEERMKLRADERRARFGEKHWAGRITKELSDEFGADSGRPMKRMAIIPRYTDKHHFEDCVGTTIEECQVIIDAYVQAHPEDFNNQTTLLMDIRKVRELTDESYYKVVLRTNIAGTHVYGIFDDGVVHYPWQWVVNNVPTEIGPWDCDDGGNMMSPAECCTLIQNDVTSMDDQGNFLACFVEEPVGGPNNPERQDRAIVVTDGAGKVVRAPIAH
;
A
#
# COMPACT_ATOMS: atom_id res chain seq x y z
N MET A 1 -3.02 -5.58 74.98
CA MET A 1 -2.65 -4.16 74.78
C MET A 1 -2.70 -3.88 73.28
N GLY A 2 -3.63 -3.02 72.87
CA GLY A 2 -4.07 -2.88 71.47
C GLY A 2 -3.14 -2.03 70.60
N ARG A 3 -3.05 -2.40 69.32
CA ARG A 3 -2.42 -1.61 68.25
C ARG A 3 -3.45 -0.68 67.60
N PRO A 4 -3.14 0.59 67.32
CA PRO A 4 -4.04 1.47 66.59
C PRO A 4 -3.85 1.29 65.08
N THR A 5 -4.97 1.19 64.36
CA THR A 5 -5.05 1.23 62.89
C THR A 5 -5.22 2.69 62.44
N ALA A 6 -4.30 3.17 61.60
CA ALA A 6 -4.40 4.48 60.97
C ALA A 6 -5.40 4.44 59.80
N ARG A 7 -6.40 5.31 59.89
CA ARG A 7 -7.49 5.50 58.93
C ARG A 7 -7.03 6.51 57.86
N VAL A 8 -6.86 6.05 56.62
CA VAL A 8 -6.52 6.93 55.47
C VAL A 8 -7.82 7.45 54.86
N ASP A 9 -7.97 8.77 54.88
CA ASP A 9 -9.14 9.52 54.44
C ASP A 9 -9.07 9.82 52.93
N ARG A 10 -9.89 9.14 52.12
CA ARG A 10 -9.99 9.35 50.66
C ARG A 10 -10.92 10.53 50.37
N ARG A 11 -10.37 11.74 50.24
CA ARG A 11 -11.10 12.88 49.67
C ARG A 11 -11.22 12.73 48.15
N ARG A 12 -12.44 12.41 47.69
CA ARG A 12 -12.89 12.52 46.30
C ARG A 12 -12.85 13.98 45.85
N ARG A 13 -12.01 14.31 44.86
CA ARG A 13 -12.13 15.56 44.09
C ARG A 13 -13.01 15.29 42.88
N ARG A 14 -14.12 16.04 42.77
CA ARG A 14 -14.98 16.12 41.58
C ARG A 14 -14.24 16.85 40.45
N PRO A 15 -14.37 16.45 39.18
CA PRO A 15 -13.96 17.28 38.06
C PRO A 15 -14.97 18.42 37.85
N PRO A 16 -14.52 19.62 37.43
CA PRO A 16 -15.41 20.70 37.06
C PRO A 16 -16.07 20.46 35.69
N SER A 17 -17.31 20.92 35.63
CA SER A 17 -18.26 20.88 34.53
C SER A 17 -17.85 21.72 33.31
N SER A 18 -18.12 21.14 32.14
CA SER A 18 -18.45 21.73 30.84
C SER A 18 -18.46 23.26 30.73
N THR A 19 -17.55 23.79 29.92
CA THR A 19 -17.65 25.14 29.34
C THR A 19 -18.19 25.04 27.91
N SER A 20 -19.28 25.76 27.68
CA SER A 20 -19.97 25.97 26.40
C SER A 20 -19.07 26.64 25.35
N PHE A 21 -19.11 26.12 24.12
CA PHE A 21 -18.54 26.77 22.93
C PHE A 21 -19.38 28.01 22.56
N GLY A 22 -18.78 29.19 22.76
CA GLY A 22 -19.26 30.46 22.23
C GLY A 22 -18.72 30.68 20.81
N SER A 23 -19.61 31.18 19.96
CA SER A 23 -19.39 31.68 18.60
C SER A 23 -18.10 32.51 18.41
N ALA A 24 -17.33 32.16 17.38
CA ALA A 24 -16.13 32.88 16.96
C ALA A 24 -16.50 34.26 16.36
N SER A 25 -16.18 35.33 17.07
CA SER A 25 -16.17 36.70 16.56
C SER A 25 -14.79 37.07 16.00
N ASN A 26 -14.80 37.89 14.95
CA ASN A 26 -13.63 38.36 14.19
C ASN A 26 -12.80 39.41 14.95
N ASP A 27 -12.15 39.03 16.05
CA ASP A 27 -11.23 39.93 16.76
C ASP A 27 -9.82 39.33 16.88
N CYS A 28 -8.91 39.88 16.08
CA CYS A 28 -7.47 39.60 16.17
C CYS A 28 -6.95 40.16 17.50
N PRO A 29 -6.38 39.34 18.43
CA PRO A 29 -6.20 39.79 19.79
C PRO A 29 -4.96 40.66 19.95
N ALA A 30 -5.17 41.83 20.57
CA ALA A 30 -4.17 42.75 21.12
C ALA A 30 -3.24 42.14 22.22
N LYS A 31 -3.14 40.81 22.30
CA LYS A 31 -2.31 40.09 23.26
C LYS A 31 -0.90 39.76 22.72
N PHE A 32 -0.68 39.84 21.40
CA PHE A 32 0.64 39.59 20.80
C PHE A 32 1.62 40.78 20.93
N THR A 33 1.11 42.01 21.10
CA THR A 33 1.94 43.21 21.24
C THR A 33 2.65 43.33 22.60
N ALA A 34 2.16 42.65 23.64
CA ALA A 34 2.81 42.66 24.96
C ALA A 34 4.03 41.72 25.03
N TYR A 35 4.08 40.65 24.24
CA TYR A 35 5.21 39.72 24.23
C TYR A 35 6.37 40.22 23.35
N ALA A 36 6.07 40.85 22.21
CA ALA A 36 7.09 41.35 21.28
C ALA A 36 7.98 42.47 21.85
N ARG A 37 7.51 43.25 22.84
CA ARG A 37 8.34 44.27 23.51
C ARG A 37 9.39 43.70 24.46
N ARG A 38 9.26 42.44 24.90
CA ARG A 38 10.19 41.83 25.88
C ARG A 38 11.36 41.09 25.24
N VAL A 39 11.29 40.77 23.95
CA VAL A 39 12.26 39.88 23.28
C VAL A 39 13.06 40.55 22.16
N GLY A 40 12.92 41.86 21.95
CA GLY A 40 13.68 42.57 20.92
C GLY A 40 13.47 42.03 19.49
N ALA A 41 12.32 41.39 19.23
CA ALA A 41 12.01 40.84 17.92
C ALA A 41 11.49 41.94 17.00
N VAL A 42 12.12 42.05 15.83
CA VAL A 42 11.83 43.07 14.80
C VAL A 42 10.36 42.97 14.34
N PRO A 43 9.59 44.08 14.36
CA PRO A 43 8.14 44.08 14.06
C PRO A 43 7.77 43.64 12.63
N LEU A 44 8.76 43.44 11.75
CA LEU A 44 8.56 43.04 10.36
C LEU A 44 8.07 41.59 10.20
N ILE A 45 8.44 40.68 11.11
CA ILE A 45 8.15 39.23 10.98
C ILE A 45 6.71 38.88 11.41
N VAL A 46 6.13 39.67 12.33
CA VAL A 46 4.74 39.46 12.78
C VAL A 46 3.74 39.98 11.74
N ALA A 47 4.10 41.03 10.99
CA ALA A 47 3.26 41.56 9.92
C ALA A 47 3.16 40.62 8.72
N THR A 48 4.28 39.96 8.33
CA THR A 48 4.30 39.05 7.18
C THR A 48 3.53 37.76 7.43
N THR A 49 3.56 37.22 8.65
CA THR A 49 2.83 36.00 9.00
C THR A 49 1.31 36.21 9.05
N CYS A 50 0.84 37.39 9.47
CA CYS A 50 -0.57 37.76 9.40
C CYS A 50 -1.07 37.95 7.95
N LEU A 51 -0.28 38.63 7.10
CA LEU A 51 -0.64 38.82 5.69
C LEU A 51 -0.71 37.50 4.91
N LEU A 52 0.21 36.57 5.18
CA LEU A 52 0.20 35.25 4.54
C LEU A 52 -1.05 34.44 4.91
N SER A 53 -1.50 34.51 6.17
CA SER A 53 -2.70 33.79 6.62
C SER A 53 -3.98 34.34 5.97
N ILE A 54 -4.07 35.67 5.79
CA ILE A 54 -5.20 36.30 5.08
C ILE A 54 -5.17 35.93 3.59
N LEU A 55 -4.01 35.93 2.95
CA LEU A 55 -3.89 35.54 1.53
C LEU A 55 -4.25 34.07 1.29
N ILE A 56 -3.90 33.17 2.21
CA ILE A 56 -4.30 31.75 2.13
C ILE A 56 -5.83 31.63 2.28
N GLN A 57 -6.46 32.35 3.20
CA GLN A 57 -7.91 32.30 3.38
C GLN A 57 -8.69 32.91 2.20
N VAL A 58 -8.13 33.93 1.53
CA VAL A 58 -8.72 34.51 0.31
C VAL A 58 -8.54 33.58 -0.90
N ALA A 59 -7.40 32.88 -1.00
CA ALA A 59 -7.15 31.91 -2.06
C ALA A 59 -8.10 30.70 -1.98
N PHE A 60 -8.48 30.26 -0.77
CA PHE A 60 -9.41 29.15 -0.57
C PHE A 60 -10.90 29.51 -0.75
N ARG A 61 -11.27 30.80 -0.73
CA ARG A 61 -12.67 31.22 -0.90
C ARG A 61 -13.13 31.39 -2.36
N ASN A 62 -12.20 31.35 -3.33
CA ASN A 62 -12.49 31.71 -4.72
C ASN A 62 -12.29 30.58 -5.75
N THR A 63 -12.27 29.31 -5.34
CA THR A 63 -12.26 28.17 -6.27
C THR A 63 -13.62 27.47 -6.29
N PRO A 64 -14.51 27.77 -7.27
CA PRO A 64 -15.75 27.03 -7.44
C PRO A 64 -15.51 25.87 -8.40
N HIS A 65 -15.20 24.68 -7.89
CA HIS A 65 -15.39 23.45 -8.68
C HIS A 65 -15.91 22.35 -7.75
N THR A 66 -17.23 22.16 -7.78
CA THR A 66 -17.89 21.01 -7.17
C THR A 66 -17.47 19.74 -7.90
N SER A 67 -16.95 18.78 -7.16
CA SER A 67 -16.46 17.47 -7.62
C SER A 67 -17.47 16.70 -8.48
N GLU A 68 -18.76 16.98 -8.36
CA GLU A 68 -19.81 16.33 -9.16
C GLU A 68 -19.74 16.65 -10.67
N GLU A 69 -19.38 17.88 -11.06
CA GLU A 69 -19.32 18.24 -12.49
C GLU A 69 -18.14 17.56 -13.21
N MET A 70 -17.01 17.36 -12.52
CA MET A 70 -15.88 16.61 -13.05
C MET A 70 -16.20 15.12 -13.22
N ILE A 71 -16.90 14.52 -12.24
CA ILE A 71 -17.32 13.11 -12.30
C ILE A 71 -18.31 12.91 -13.46
N GLN A 72 -19.28 13.81 -13.63
CA GLN A 72 -20.26 13.74 -14.71
C GLN A 72 -19.60 13.87 -16.11
N LYS A 73 -18.62 14.77 -16.24
CA LYS A 73 -17.87 14.93 -17.49
C LYS A 73 -17.04 13.69 -17.82
N PHE A 74 -16.36 13.10 -16.84
CA PHE A 74 -15.54 11.91 -17.06
C PHE A 74 -16.39 10.69 -17.46
N HIS A 75 -17.57 10.53 -16.87
CA HIS A 75 -18.50 9.47 -17.23
C HIS A 75 -19.02 9.61 -18.67
N ASN A 76 -19.37 10.83 -19.09
CA ASN A 76 -19.83 11.10 -20.45
C ASN A 76 -18.73 10.88 -21.50
N ASP A 77 -17.49 11.29 -21.19
CA ASP A 77 -16.34 11.08 -22.08
C ASP A 77 -16.03 9.57 -22.26
N TYR A 78 -16.14 8.78 -21.18
CA TYR A 78 -15.95 7.32 -21.22
C TYR A 78 -17.03 6.58 -22.03
N VAL A 79 -18.30 6.93 -21.86
CA VAL A 79 -19.42 6.32 -22.61
C VAL A 79 -19.31 6.62 -24.11
N ASN A 80 -18.92 7.84 -24.47
CA ASN A 80 -18.73 8.25 -25.86
C ASN A 80 -17.55 7.52 -26.54
N ALA A 81 -16.44 7.32 -25.83
CA ALA A 81 -15.28 6.57 -26.35
C ALA A 81 -15.62 5.09 -26.64
N ARG A 82 -16.44 4.45 -25.78
CA ARG A 82 -16.87 3.06 -25.97
C ARG A 82 -17.81 2.90 -27.17
N SER A 83 -18.70 3.87 -27.38
CA SER A 83 -19.62 3.92 -28.54
C SER A 83 -18.89 4.06 -29.88
N MET A 84 -17.84 4.89 -29.94
CA MET A 84 -17.03 5.04 -31.16
C MET A 84 -16.26 3.76 -31.53
N LYS A 85 -15.76 3.01 -30.54
CA LYS A 85 -15.03 1.75 -30.78
C LYS A 85 -15.93 0.66 -31.35
N GLN A 86 -17.20 0.60 -30.92
CA GLN A 86 -18.22 -0.28 -31.50
C GLN A 86 -18.65 0.14 -32.91
N ARG A 87 -18.82 1.45 -33.17
CA ARG A 87 -19.15 1.94 -34.52
C ARG A 87 -18.03 1.68 -35.54
N ARG A 88 -16.77 1.81 -35.13
CA ARG A 88 -15.60 1.56 -36.01
C ARG A 88 -15.46 0.07 -36.37
N SER A 89 -15.84 -0.82 -35.46
CA SER A 89 -15.88 -2.27 -35.70
C SER A 89 -16.99 -2.69 -36.67
N LEU A 90 -18.12 -1.99 -36.71
CA LEU A 90 -19.22 -2.29 -37.65
C LEU A 90 -18.97 -1.73 -39.05
N LEU A 91 -18.19 -0.65 -39.18
CA LEU A 91 -17.85 -0.05 -40.47
C LEU A 91 -16.77 -0.83 -41.24
N GLN A 92 -15.87 -1.55 -40.56
CA GLN A 92 -14.83 -2.35 -41.24
C GLN A 92 -15.34 -3.64 -41.90
N VAL A 93 -16.60 -4.03 -41.70
CA VAL A 93 -17.20 -5.22 -42.34
C VAL A 93 -17.81 -4.88 -43.71
N ARG A 94 -17.79 -3.60 -44.13
CA ARG A 94 -18.58 -3.13 -45.28
C ARG A 94 -17.79 -2.83 -46.56
N ASP A 95 -16.47 -3.03 -46.59
CA ASP A 95 -15.61 -2.64 -47.72
C ASP A 95 -15.26 -3.79 -48.69
N GLY A 96 -16.03 -4.89 -48.70
CA GLY A 96 -15.65 -6.10 -49.44
C GLY A 96 -16.78 -6.90 -50.08
N GLU A 97 -17.91 -6.30 -50.47
CA GLU A 97 -18.89 -6.97 -51.34
C GLU A 97 -19.85 -5.93 -51.92
N GLN A 98 -19.54 -5.47 -53.13
CA GLN A 98 -20.31 -4.44 -53.84
C GLN A 98 -20.62 -4.92 -55.25
N ASP A 99 -21.26 -6.08 -55.36
CA ASP A 99 -21.87 -6.54 -56.60
C ASP A 99 -23.26 -7.13 -56.30
N ALA A 100 -24.23 -6.75 -57.14
CA ALA A 100 -25.63 -7.20 -57.20
C ALA A 100 -26.59 -6.67 -56.11
N PHE A 101 -27.04 -5.42 -56.28
CA PHE A 101 -28.35 -4.98 -55.77
C PHE A 101 -29.24 -4.62 -56.95
N ASP A 102 -30.16 -5.53 -57.30
CA ASP A 102 -31.23 -5.31 -58.27
C ASP A 102 -32.44 -4.71 -57.54
N PRO A 103 -32.84 -3.46 -57.81
CA PRO A 103 -33.84 -2.74 -57.01
C PRO A 103 -35.30 -3.15 -57.27
N GLU A 104 -35.61 -4.04 -58.22
CA GLU A 104 -37.01 -4.35 -58.58
C GLU A 104 -37.64 -5.56 -57.87
N ASN A 105 -36.89 -6.37 -57.11
CA ASN A 105 -37.46 -7.49 -56.35
C ASN A 105 -37.02 -7.45 -54.89
N GLY A 106 -37.60 -6.52 -54.13
CA GLY A 106 -37.35 -6.26 -52.71
C GLY A 106 -37.88 -7.33 -51.75
N VAL A 107 -37.45 -8.59 -51.92
CA VAL A 107 -37.56 -9.62 -50.89
C VAL A 107 -36.22 -10.37 -50.84
N ILE A 108 -35.26 -9.83 -50.09
CA ILE A 108 -34.13 -10.66 -49.62
C ILE A 108 -34.77 -11.78 -48.82
N SER A 109 -34.77 -13.01 -49.38
CA SER A 109 -35.45 -14.12 -48.74
C SER A 109 -34.92 -14.26 -47.30
N GLU A 110 -35.82 -14.40 -46.33
CA GLU A 110 -35.50 -14.56 -44.91
C GLU A 110 -34.45 -15.67 -44.68
N ASN A 111 -34.39 -16.63 -45.61
CA ASN A 111 -33.42 -17.72 -45.66
C ASN A 111 -31.98 -17.25 -45.90
N LEU A 112 -31.75 -16.20 -46.71
CA LEU A 112 -30.43 -15.63 -46.95
C LEU A 112 -29.91 -14.92 -45.68
N TRP A 113 -30.79 -14.18 -45.00
CA TRP A 113 -30.45 -13.47 -43.77
C TRP A 113 -30.16 -14.43 -42.61
N ARG A 114 -30.96 -15.51 -42.48
CA ARG A 114 -30.70 -16.59 -41.52
C ARG A 114 -29.37 -17.31 -41.79
N ARG A 115 -29.00 -17.51 -43.06
CA ARG A 115 -27.69 -18.09 -43.42
C ARG A 115 -26.52 -17.17 -43.03
N GLN A 116 -26.60 -15.88 -43.34
CA GLN A 116 -25.55 -14.92 -42.96
C GLN A 116 -25.37 -14.81 -41.44
N LEU A 117 -26.47 -14.76 -40.67
CA LEU A 117 -26.39 -14.78 -39.21
C LEU A 117 -25.78 -16.07 -38.65
N SER A 118 -26.05 -17.23 -39.27
CA SER A 118 -25.47 -18.50 -38.82
C SER A 118 -23.96 -18.53 -38.98
N VAL A 119 -23.43 -17.97 -40.08
CA VAL A 119 -21.98 -17.86 -40.34
C VAL A 119 -21.32 -16.96 -39.31
N VAL A 120 -21.86 -15.76 -39.06
CA VAL A 120 -21.32 -14.82 -38.06
C VAL A 120 -21.31 -15.44 -36.64
N ARG A 121 -22.34 -16.23 -36.30
CA ARG A 121 -22.40 -16.92 -35.01
C ARG A 121 -21.32 -17.99 -34.90
N THR A 122 -21.08 -18.76 -35.97
CA THR A 122 -20.02 -19.78 -35.98
C THR A 122 -18.62 -19.18 -35.92
N GLU A 123 -18.38 -18.08 -36.62
CA GLU A 123 -17.08 -17.39 -36.61
C GLU A 123 -16.76 -16.77 -35.25
N ASN A 124 -17.73 -16.13 -34.60
CA ASN A 124 -17.56 -15.60 -33.25
C ASN A 124 -17.28 -16.72 -32.23
N THR A 125 -17.94 -17.88 -32.37
CA THR A 125 -17.71 -19.02 -31.47
C THR A 125 -16.31 -19.62 -31.68
N LEU A 126 -15.84 -19.69 -32.92
CA LEU A 126 -14.48 -20.14 -33.25
C LEU A 126 -13.40 -19.15 -32.78
N ALA A 127 -13.66 -17.84 -32.87
CA ALA A 127 -12.76 -16.81 -32.37
C ALA A 127 -12.57 -16.89 -30.85
N VAL A 128 -13.65 -17.14 -30.11
CA VAL A 128 -13.60 -17.35 -28.65
C VAL A 128 -12.80 -18.61 -28.31
N LYS A 129 -13.05 -19.74 -28.98
CA LYS A 129 -12.28 -20.99 -28.77
C LYS A 129 -10.78 -20.81 -29.05
N ARG A 130 -10.40 -20.14 -30.15
CA ARG A 130 -8.99 -19.84 -30.47
C ARG A 130 -8.34 -18.94 -29.41
N LYS A 131 -9.09 -18.01 -28.81
CA LYS A 131 -8.58 -17.17 -27.73
C LYS A 131 -8.36 -17.98 -26.45
N GLU A 132 -9.27 -18.88 -26.12
CA GLU A 132 -9.14 -19.78 -24.96
C GLU A 132 -7.93 -20.72 -25.11
N GLU A 133 -7.73 -21.34 -26.28
CA GLU A 133 -6.56 -22.18 -26.57
C GLU A 133 -5.24 -21.40 -26.46
N ARG A 134 -5.18 -20.15 -26.97
CA ARG A 134 -3.99 -19.31 -26.80
C ARG A 134 -3.70 -18.97 -25.33
N MET A 135 -4.74 -18.79 -24.51
CA MET A 135 -4.56 -18.55 -23.07
C MET A 135 -4.07 -19.81 -22.35
N LYS A 136 -4.58 -20.99 -22.69
CA LYS A 136 -4.08 -22.27 -22.17
C LYS A 136 -2.62 -22.50 -22.54
N LEU A 137 -2.25 -22.27 -23.81
CA LEU A 137 -0.86 -22.41 -24.27
C LEU A 137 0.09 -21.48 -23.50
N ARG A 138 -0.30 -20.22 -23.26
CA ARG A 138 0.50 -19.27 -22.46
C ARG A 138 0.60 -19.65 -20.99
N ALA A 139 -0.44 -20.26 -20.42
CA ALA A 139 -0.42 -20.76 -19.05
C ALA A 139 0.55 -21.96 -18.92
N ASP A 140 0.51 -22.88 -19.87
CA ASP A 140 1.40 -24.04 -19.92
C ASP A 140 2.86 -23.63 -20.15
N GLU A 141 3.11 -22.66 -21.04
CA GLU A 141 4.46 -22.12 -21.28
C GLU A 141 5.02 -21.37 -20.06
N ARG A 142 4.16 -20.70 -19.27
CA ARG A 142 4.55 -20.16 -17.96
C ARG A 142 4.88 -21.29 -16.98
N ARG A 143 4.05 -22.32 -16.91
CA ARG A 143 4.28 -23.49 -16.04
C ARG A 143 5.59 -24.21 -16.36
N ALA A 144 5.92 -24.37 -17.65
CA ALA A 144 7.17 -24.97 -18.10
C ALA A 144 8.39 -24.12 -17.72
N ARG A 145 8.34 -22.79 -17.93
CA ARG A 145 9.42 -21.87 -17.54
C ARG A 145 9.69 -21.85 -16.03
N PHE A 146 8.65 -21.97 -15.21
CA PHE A 146 8.79 -22.03 -13.76
C PHE A 146 9.22 -23.42 -13.25
N GLY A 147 8.86 -24.50 -13.95
CA GLY A 147 9.24 -25.87 -13.59
C GLY A 147 10.73 -26.19 -13.75
N GLU A 148 11.37 -25.64 -14.79
CA GLU A 148 12.79 -25.96 -15.10
C GLU A 148 13.79 -25.25 -14.17
N LYS A 149 13.47 -24.04 -13.70
CA LYS A 149 14.37 -23.29 -12.79
C LYS A 149 14.32 -23.77 -11.33
N HIS A 150 13.33 -24.60 -10.97
CA HIS A 150 13.11 -25.00 -9.58
C HIS A 150 13.78 -26.33 -9.18
N TRP A 151 14.39 -27.07 -10.12
CA TRP A 151 15.04 -28.34 -9.81
C TRP A 151 16.52 -28.19 -9.42
N ALA A 152 17.23 -27.19 -9.95
CA ALA A 152 18.64 -26.95 -9.61
C ALA A 152 18.85 -26.28 -8.23
N GLY A 153 17.80 -25.73 -7.61
CA GLY A 153 17.87 -25.06 -6.29
C GLY A 153 17.32 -25.88 -5.12
N ARG A 154 16.96 -27.16 -5.32
CA ARG A 154 16.27 -27.96 -4.30
C ARG A 154 17.20 -28.56 -3.23
N ILE A 155 18.52 -28.53 -3.41
CA ILE A 155 19.46 -29.15 -2.45
C ILE A 155 19.77 -28.26 -1.24
N THR A 156 19.47 -26.95 -1.25
CA THR A 156 19.73 -26.05 -0.11
C THR A 156 18.49 -25.70 0.72
N LYS A 157 17.30 -26.22 0.40
CA LYS A 157 16.03 -25.77 1.02
C LYS A 157 15.42 -26.71 2.07
N GLU A 158 16.05 -27.85 2.38
CA GLU A 158 15.50 -28.81 3.35
C GLU A 158 15.93 -28.58 4.81
N LEU A 159 16.70 -27.52 5.13
CA LEU A 159 17.25 -27.33 6.47
C LEU A 159 16.58 -26.24 7.34
N SER A 160 15.41 -25.69 6.97
CA SER A 160 14.85 -24.55 7.72
C SER A 160 13.35 -24.59 8.08
N ASP A 161 12.62 -25.67 7.83
CA ASP A 161 11.15 -25.65 8.02
C ASP A 161 10.64 -26.18 9.38
N GLU A 162 11.48 -26.70 10.28
CA GLU A 162 11.02 -27.18 11.59
C GLU A 162 11.57 -26.35 12.75
N PHE A 163 10.95 -25.19 13.01
CA PHE A 163 10.92 -24.62 14.36
C PHE A 163 9.52 -24.08 14.67
N GLY A 164 8.87 -24.71 15.66
CA GLY A 164 7.88 -24.11 16.57
C GLY A 164 6.58 -23.58 15.96
N ALA A 165 5.62 -24.46 15.66
CA ALA A 165 4.24 -24.08 15.39
C ALA A 165 3.28 -24.76 16.38
N ASP A 166 3.16 -24.21 17.60
CA ASP A 166 2.19 -24.66 18.62
C ASP A 166 0.82 -23.94 18.49
N SER A 167 0.53 -23.30 17.35
CA SER A 167 -0.72 -22.52 17.14
C SER A 167 -1.59 -23.00 15.99
N GLY A 168 -1.32 -24.17 15.39
CA GLY A 168 -2.23 -24.82 14.44
C GLY A 168 -2.49 -24.07 13.13
N ARG A 169 -1.84 -22.92 12.89
CA ARG A 169 -1.75 -22.27 11.58
C ARG A 169 -0.28 -22.23 11.20
N PRO A 170 0.15 -22.87 10.11
CA PRO A 170 1.51 -22.72 9.62
C PRO A 170 1.69 -21.25 9.23
N MET A 171 2.36 -20.48 10.08
CA MET A 171 2.89 -19.19 9.64
C MET A 171 3.94 -19.54 8.57
N LYS A 172 3.61 -19.33 7.30
CA LYS A 172 4.63 -19.38 6.25
C LYS A 172 5.74 -18.46 6.72
N ARG A 173 6.94 -19.00 6.97
CA ARG A 173 8.13 -18.18 7.18
C ARG A 173 8.12 -17.15 6.05
N MET A 174 8.17 -15.85 6.39
CA MET A 174 8.40 -14.83 5.37
C MET A 174 9.58 -15.34 4.56
N ALA A 175 9.41 -15.42 3.24
CA ALA A 175 10.47 -15.88 2.37
C ALA A 175 11.74 -15.11 2.77
N ILE A 176 12.79 -15.84 3.15
CA ILE A 176 14.12 -15.24 3.31
C ILE A 176 14.40 -14.66 1.93
N ILE A 177 14.23 -13.35 1.80
CA ILE A 177 14.45 -12.67 0.53
C ILE A 177 15.93 -12.95 0.23
N PRO A 178 16.27 -13.66 -0.86
CA PRO A 178 17.65 -14.11 -1.12
C PRO A 178 18.69 -12.98 -1.07
N ARG A 179 18.25 -11.72 -1.22
CA ARG A 179 19.06 -10.52 -1.03
C ARG A 179 19.64 -10.30 0.38
N TYR A 180 19.32 -11.14 1.36
CA TYR A 180 19.85 -11.03 2.72
C TYR A 180 20.63 -12.28 3.17
N THR A 181 20.93 -13.23 2.28
CA THR A 181 21.71 -14.43 2.67
C THR A 181 23.15 -14.09 3.02
N ASP A 182 23.71 -13.05 2.41
CA ASP A 182 25.13 -12.69 2.56
C ASP A 182 25.35 -11.64 3.65
N LYS A 183 24.33 -11.39 4.49
CA LYS A 183 24.32 -10.32 5.48
C LYS A 183 24.52 -10.86 6.88
N HIS A 184 25.01 -10.02 7.77
CA HIS A 184 25.16 -10.37 9.18
C HIS A 184 23.80 -10.30 9.87
N HIS A 185 23.35 -11.46 10.39
CA HIS A 185 22.14 -11.59 11.18
C HIS A 185 22.49 -11.73 12.65
N PHE A 186 21.80 -10.98 13.51
CA PHE A 186 22.01 -11.02 14.96
C PHE A 186 20.87 -11.76 15.66
N GLU A 187 20.83 -13.09 15.53
CA GLU A 187 19.74 -13.93 16.06
C GLU A 187 19.57 -13.81 17.58
N ASP A 188 20.67 -13.60 18.31
CA ASP A 188 20.67 -13.44 19.77
C ASP A 188 19.95 -12.17 20.25
N CYS A 189 19.66 -11.22 19.35
CA CYS A 189 18.85 -10.06 19.69
C CYS A 189 17.35 -10.40 19.83
N VAL A 190 16.84 -11.50 19.26
CA VAL A 190 15.39 -11.76 19.27
C VAL A 190 14.88 -11.97 20.71
N GLY A 191 13.89 -11.17 21.12
CA GLY A 191 13.30 -11.17 22.46
C GLY A 191 14.00 -10.26 23.48
N THR A 192 15.14 -9.65 23.14
CA THR A 192 15.84 -8.69 24.00
C THR A 192 15.29 -7.27 23.83
N THR A 193 15.66 -6.37 24.75
CA THR A 193 15.43 -4.92 24.60
C THR A 193 16.38 -4.33 23.55
N ILE A 194 16.06 -3.11 23.08
CA ILE A 194 16.90 -2.37 22.14
C ILE A 194 18.32 -2.16 22.70
N GLU A 195 18.43 -1.82 23.99
CA GLU A 195 19.71 -1.58 24.66
C GLU A 195 20.56 -2.85 24.79
N GLU A 196 19.93 -3.97 25.14
CA GLU A 196 20.60 -5.28 25.20
C GLU A 196 21.06 -5.71 23.80
N CYS A 197 20.22 -5.51 22.77
CA CYS A 197 20.58 -5.83 21.40
C CYS A 197 21.75 -4.98 20.87
N GLN A 198 21.81 -3.69 21.20
CA GLN A 198 22.96 -2.84 20.83
C GLN A 198 24.27 -3.41 21.39
N VAL A 199 24.28 -3.88 22.64
CA VAL A 199 25.47 -4.47 23.28
C VAL A 199 25.92 -5.73 22.52
N ILE A 200 24.97 -6.57 22.09
CA ILE A 200 25.25 -7.78 21.30
C ILE A 200 25.86 -7.39 19.94
N ILE A 201 25.25 -6.44 19.24
CA ILE A 201 25.72 -5.96 17.94
C ILE A 201 27.12 -5.35 18.06
N ASP A 202 27.33 -4.45 19.03
CA ASP A 202 28.63 -3.78 19.24
C ASP A 202 29.73 -4.77 19.58
N ALA A 203 29.45 -5.77 20.43
CA ALA A 203 30.41 -6.81 20.76
C ALA A 203 30.81 -7.64 19.52
N TYR A 204 29.84 -7.98 18.66
CA TYR A 204 30.10 -8.69 17.42
C TYR A 204 30.90 -7.85 16.43
N VAL A 205 30.52 -6.60 16.22
CA VAL A 205 31.16 -5.66 15.29
C VAL A 205 32.61 -5.37 15.72
N GLN A 206 32.84 -5.18 17.02
CA GLN A 206 34.18 -5.00 17.57
C GLN A 206 35.08 -6.24 17.39
N ALA A 207 34.49 -7.44 17.38
CA ALA A 207 35.23 -8.69 17.16
C ALA A 207 35.54 -8.97 15.68
N HIS A 208 34.84 -8.31 14.74
CA HIS A 208 34.97 -8.51 13.29
C HIS A 208 35.10 -7.17 12.53
N PRO A 209 36.04 -6.28 12.89
CA PRO A 209 36.13 -4.94 12.30
C PRO A 209 36.32 -4.95 10.78
N GLU A 210 36.95 -5.98 10.22
CA GLU A 210 37.17 -6.16 8.78
C GLU A 210 35.88 -6.28 7.97
N ASP A 211 34.80 -6.81 8.57
CA ASP A 211 33.50 -6.97 7.93
C ASP A 211 32.69 -5.66 7.92
N PHE A 212 33.02 -4.73 8.83
CA PHE A 212 32.24 -3.50 9.06
C PHE A 212 33.02 -2.21 8.76
N ASN A 213 33.98 -2.25 7.82
CA ASN A 213 34.81 -1.10 7.45
C ASN A 213 35.56 -0.47 8.65
N ASN A 214 36.04 -1.30 9.58
CA ASN A 214 36.70 -0.91 10.83
C ASN A 214 35.81 -0.08 11.79
N GLN A 215 34.49 -0.19 11.66
CA GLN A 215 33.57 0.32 12.68
C GLN A 215 33.60 -0.56 13.93
N THR A 216 33.30 0.03 15.08
CA THR A 216 33.18 -0.68 16.36
C THR A 216 31.75 -0.73 16.88
N THR A 217 30.83 -0.02 16.22
CA THR A 217 29.41 0.06 16.54
C THR A 217 28.64 0.35 15.27
N LEU A 218 27.37 -0.07 15.23
CA LEU A 218 26.44 0.24 14.14
C LEU A 218 25.28 1.08 14.67
N LEU A 219 24.79 2.01 13.84
CA LEU A 219 23.58 2.76 14.14
C LEU A 219 22.37 1.83 14.00
N MET A 220 21.56 1.70 15.06
CA MET A 220 20.31 0.94 14.96
C MET A 220 19.21 1.75 14.28
N ASP A 221 18.73 1.28 13.13
CA ASP A 221 17.51 1.74 12.47
C ASP A 221 16.31 0.97 13.04
N ILE A 222 15.71 1.53 14.09
CA ILE A 222 14.64 0.88 14.84
C ILE A 222 13.31 1.09 14.11
N ARG A 223 12.68 -0.02 13.71
CA ARG A 223 11.37 -0.06 13.07
C ARG A 223 10.40 -0.80 13.96
N LYS A 224 9.25 -0.20 14.26
CA LYS A 224 8.18 -0.88 14.99
C LYS A 224 7.36 -1.74 14.03
N VAL A 225 7.07 -2.99 14.38
CA VAL A 225 6.01 -3.78 13.74
C VAL A 225 4.70 -3.07 13.99
N ARG A 226 3.98 -2.83 12.90
CA ARG A 226 2.69 -2.18 12.99
C ARG A 226 1.71 -3.03 13.77
N GLU A 227 0.91 -2.37 14.59
CA GLU A 227 -0.16 -2.96 15.40
C GLU A 227 -1.51 -2.35 15.02
N LEU A 228 -2.59 -3.05 15.34
CA LEU A 228 -3.95 -2.55 15.08
C LEU A 228 -4.25 -1.24 15.83
N THR A 229 -3.54 -0.99 16.94
CA THR A 229 -3.66 0.22 17.75
C THR A 229 -2.87 1.41 17.21
N ASP A 230 -2.04 1.22 16.18
CA ASP A 230 -1.25 2.31 15.61
C ASP A 230 -2.14 3.22 14.75
N GLU A 231 -1.91 4.52 14.79
CA GLU A 231 -2.61 5.49 13.92
C GLU A 231 -2.47 5.17 12.42
N SER A 232 -1.49 4.34 12.04
CA SER A 232 -1.26 3.95 10.66
C SER A 232 -1.91 2.61 10.26
N TYR A 233 -2.67 1.95 11.14
CA TYR A 233 -3.21 0.60 10.88
C TYR A 233 -3.98 0.51 9.55
N TYR A 234 -4.73 1.55 9.18
CA TYR A 234 -5.51 1.63 7.94
C TYR A 234 -4.67 1.76 6.65
N LYS A 235 -3.33 1.84 6.75
CA LYS A 235 -2.44 1.94 5.59
C LYS A 235 -2.05 0.56 5.05
N VAL A 236 -2.18 0.31 3.76
CA VAL A 236 -1.64 -0.89 3.11
C VAL A 236 -0.18 -0.64 2.73
N VAL A 237 0.72 -1.57 3.07
CA VAL A 237 2.15 -1.44 2.73
C VAL A 237 2.39 -1.94 1.32
N LEU A 238 2.89 -1.06 0.45
CA LEU A 238 3.27 -1.36 -0.93
C LEU A 238 4.78 -1.51 -0.99
N ARG A 239 5.27 -2.74 -1.09
CA ARG A 239 6.70 -3.01 -1.32
C ARG A 239 7.03 -2.84 -2.78
N THR A 240 8.05 -2.05 -3.06
CA THR A 240 8.48 -1.79 -4.43
C THR A 240 9.75 -2.55 -4.81
N ASN A 241 10.04 -2.55 -6.11
CA ASN A 241 11.37 -2.91 -6.61
C ASN A 241 12.46 -1.94 -6.11
N ILE A 242 13.73 -2.26 -6.38
CA ILE A 242 14.88 -1.44 -5.94
C ILE A 242 14.83 -0.01 -6.49
N ALA A 243 14.24 0.19 -7.67
CA ALA A 243 14.10 1.50 -8.27
C ALA A 243 12.96 2.35 -7.67
N GLY A 244 12.10 1.77 -6.81
CA GLY A 244 10.92 2.45 -6.26
C GLY A 244 9.79 2.66 -7.28
N THR A 245 9.87 2.04 -8.46
CA THR A 245 8.99 2.36 -9.60
C THR A 245 7.78 1.44 -9.72
N HIS A 246 7.87 0.21 -9.22
CA HIS A 246 6.82 -0.80 -9.40
C HIS A 246 6.59 -1.59 -8.11
N VAL A 247 5.34 -2.00 -7.85
CA VAL A 247 4.95 -2.79 -6.67
C VAL A 247 5.21 -4.27 -6.94
N TYR A 248 5.99 -4.91 -6.07
CA TYR A 248 6.39 -6.32 -6.19
C TYR A 248 5.73 -7.20 -5.12
N GLY A 249 5.08 -6.61 -4.12
CA GLY A 249 4.50 -7.38 -3.01
C GLY A 249 5.56 -7.95 -2.08
N ILE A 250 5.13 -8.75 -1.11
CA ILE A 250 6.04 -9.35 -0.11
C ILE A 250 6.80 -10.58 -0.65
N PHE A 251 6.28 -11.21 -1.70
CA PHE A 251 6.84 -12.42 -2.32
C PHE A 251 7.38 -12.19 -3.74
N ASP A 252 7.57 -10.94 -4.14
CA ASP A 252 8.00 -10.55 -5.50
C ASP A 252 7.04 -11.06 -6.62
N ASP A 253 5.77 -11.26 -6.29
CA ASP A 253 4.70 -11.76 -7.17
C ASP A 253 3.68 -10.68 -7.58
N GLY A 254 3.87 -9.44 -7.14
CA GLY A 254 2.93 -8.34 -7.37
C GLY A 254 1.70 -8.36 -6.45
N VAL A 255 1.60 -9.33 -5.53
CA VAL A 255 0.42 -9.47 -4.66
C VAL A 255 0.61 -8.70 -3.35
N VAL A 256 -0.38 -7.86 -3.05
CA VAL A 256 -0.43 -7.03 -1.85
C VAL A 256 -1.46 -7.58 -0.86
N HIS A 257 -1.07 -7.67 0.40
CA HIS A 257 -1.91 -8.17 1.49
C HIS A 257 -2.12 -7.10 2.56
N TYR A 258 -3.35 -7.01 3.07
CA TYR A 258 -3.65 -6.29 4.31
C TYR A 258 -3.67 -7.29 5.49
N PRO A 259 -2.94 -7.04 6.58
CA PRO A 259 -2.70 -8.06 7.61
C PRO A 259 -3.79 -8.15 8.70
N TRP A 260 -4.71 -7.19 8.78
CA TRP A 260 -5.77 -7.18 9.81
C TRP A 260 -7.15 -7.36 9.21
N GLN A 261 -8.12 -7.69 10.07
CA GLN A 261 -9.52 -7.73 9.68
C GLN A 261 -10.04 -6.29 9.45
N TRP A 262 -10.63 -6.02 8.29
CA TRP A 262 -11.39 -4.79 8.05
C TRP A 262 -12.80 -4.97 8.62
N VAL A 263 -13.36 -3.98 9.31
CA VAL A 263 -14.69 -4.09 9.93
C VAL A 263 -15.54 -2.89 9.55
N VAL A 264 -16.71 -3.16 8.98
CA VAL A 264 -17.66 -2.14 8.52
C VAL A 264 -19.04 -2.46 9.11
N ASN A 265 -19.61 -1.51 9.86
CA ASN A 265 -20.85 -1.66 10.60
C ASN A 265 -20.84 -2.86 11.57
N ASN A 266 -19.73 -3.08 12.29
CA ASN A 266 -19.47 -4.25 13.14
C ASN A 266 -19.46 -5.60 12.40
N VAL A 267 -19.40 -5.59 11.07
CA VAL A 267 -19.28 -6.81 10.26
C VAL A 267 -17.84 -6.95 9.76
N PRO A 268 -17.15 -8.04 10.10
CA PRO A 268 -15.86 -8.37 9.50
C PRO A 268 -15.99 -8.50 7.98
N THR A 269 -15.29 -7.65 7.26
CA THR A 269 -15.24 -7.62 5.80
C THR A 269 -13.88 -8.16 5.35
N GLU A 270 -13.89 -9.16 4.48
CA GLU A 270 -12.68 -9.65 3.82
C GLU A 270 -12.27 -8.65 2.73
N ILE A 271 -11.01 -8.22 2.76
CA ILE A 271 -10.44 -7.29 1.79
C ILE A 271 -9.11 -7.83 1.26
N GLY A 272 -8.84 -7.55 -0.01
CA GLY A 272 -7.70 -8.13 -0.71
C GLY A 272 -7.76 -9.67 -0.78
N PRO A 273 -6.66 -10.34 -1.16
CA PRO A 273 -5.42 -9.73 -1.65
C PRO A 273 -5.64 -8.96 -2.96
N TRP A 274 -4.74 -8.03 -3.26
CA TRP A 274 -4.77 -7.27 -4.51
C TRP A 274 -3.62 -7.66 -5.40
N ASP A 275 -3.94 -8.04 -6.64
CA ASP A 275 -2.96 -8.34 -7.67
C ASP A 275 -2.57 -7.03 -8.39
N CYS A 276 -1.37 -6.53 -8.08
CA CYS A 276 -0.80 -5.35 -8.72
C CYS A 276 0.09 -5.70 -9.91
N ASP A 277 -0.10 -6.88 -10.50
CA ASP A 277 0.44 -7.31 -11.79
C ASP A 277 -0.66 -7.43 -12.86
N ASP A 278 -0.71 -6.50 -13.83
CA ASP A 278 -1.63 -6.63 -14.97
C ASP A 278 -0.98 -7.46 -16.09
N GLY A 279 -1.00 -8.78 -15.90
CA GLY A 279 -0.61 -9.74 -16.93
C GLY A 279 0.88 -9.77 -17.24
N GLY A 280 1.73 -9.52 -16.24
CA GLY A 280 3.18 -9.41 -16.34
C GLY A 280 3.69 -7.95 -16.34
N ASN A 281 2.78 -6.98 -16.28
CA ASN A 281 3.12 -5.56 -16.15
C ASN A 281 2.82 -5.13 -14.71
N MET A 282 3.87 -5.13 -13.89
CA MET A 282 3.78 -4.62 -12.53
C MET A 282 3.30 -3.16 -12.54
N MET A 283 2.36 -2.83 -11.66
CA MET A 283 1.83 -1.47 -11.54
C MET A 283 2.80 -0.57 -10.77
N SER A 284 2.73 0.74 -11.03
CA SER A 284 3.36 1.72 -10.16
C SER A 284 2.66 1.77 -8.79
N PRO A 285 3.31 2.31 -7.73
CA PRO A 285 2.68 2.46 -6.42
C PRO A 285 1.37 3.25 -6.45
N ALA A 286 1.28 4.28 -7.29
CA ALA A 286 0.07 5.11 -7.42
C ALA A 286 -1.10 4.36 -8.07
N GLU A 287 -0.82 3.59 -9.13
CA GLU A 287 -1.83 2.78 -9.82
C GLU A 287 -2.35 1.65 -8.92
N CYS A 288 -1.44 0.90 -8.30
CA CYS A 288 -1.78 -0.16 -7.34
C CYS A 288 -2.59 0.40 -6.15
N CYS A 289 -2.21 1.57 -5.63
CA CYS A 289 -2.98 2.21 -4.56
C CYS A 289 -4.40 2.60 -4.99
N THR A 290 -4.54 3.13 -6.21
CA THR A 290 -5.85 3.49 -6.77
C THR A 290 -6.73 2.24 -6.93
N LEU A 291 -6.16 1.12 -7.36
CA LEU A 291 -6.85 -0.17 -7.42
C LEU A 291 -7.38 -0.59 -6.04
N ILE A 292 -6.53 -0.56 -5.01
CA ILE A 292 -6.90 -0.92 -3.63
C ILE A 292 -8.03 -0.04 -3.09
N GLN A 293 -7.93 1.28 -3.30
CA GLN A 293 -8.93 2.24 -2.83
C GLN A 293 -10.26 2.13 -3.57
N ASN A 294 -10.24 1.75 -4.84
CA ASN A 294 -11.45 1.50 -5.62
C ASN A 294 -12.14 0.17 -5.22
N ASP A 295 -11.39 -0.80 -4.70
CA ASP A 295 -11.94 -2.06 -4.19
C ASP A 295 -12.61 -1.85 -2.82
N VAL A 296 -11.95 -1.12 -1.92
CA VAL A 296 -12.46 -0.85 -0.56
C VAL A 296 -12.95 0.59 -0.44
N THR A 297 -14.16 0.82 -0.95
CA THR A 297 -14.79 2.15 -0.99
C THR A 297 -15.47 2.58 0.31
N SER A 298 -15.62 1.67 1.27
CA SER A 298 -16.26 1.95 2.56
C SER A 298 -15.24 2.26 3.65
N MET A 299 -15.52 3.25 4.48
CA MET A 299 -14.77 3.48 5.71
C MET A 299 -15.02 2.35 6.71
N ASP A 300 -14.04 2.08 7.58
CA ASP A 300 -14.23 1.19 8.70
C ASP A 300 -15.02 1.83 9.85
N ASP A 301 -15.26 1.05 10.91
CA ASP A 301 -15.96 1.51 12.11
C ASP A 301 -15.24 2.63 12.88
N GLN A 302 -13.97 2.91 12.57
CA GLN A 302 -13.22 4.04 13.14
C GLN A 302 -13.23 5.28 12.22
N GLY A 303 -13.91 5.22 11.07
CA GLY A 303 -14.03 6.31 10.11
C GLY A 303 -12.84 6.46 9.17
N ASN A 304 -11.97 5.45 9.07
CA ASN A 304 -10.79 5.48 8.21
C ASN A 304 -11.09 4.83 6.85
N PHE A 305 -10.63 5.47 5.78
CA PHE A 305 -10.52 4.83 4.45
C PHE A 305 -9.14 4.21 4.30
N LEU A 306 -9.03 3.13 3.52
CA LEU A 306 -7.71 2.59 3.19
C LEU A 306 -6.84 3.66 2.52
N ALA A 307 -5.61 3.75 2.99
CA ALA A 307 -4.55 4.52 2.37
C ALA A 307 -3.38 3.60 2.04
N CYS A 308 -2.41 4.07 1.27
CA CYS A 308 -1.23 3.29 0.94
C CYS A 308 0.03 3.93 1.53
N PHE A 309 0.98 3.09 1.89
CA PHE A 309 2.31 3.47 2.33
C PHE A 309 3.33 2.74 1.47
N VAL A 310 4.18 3.48 0.77
CA VAL A 310 5.22 2.90 -0.08
C VAL A 310 6.43 2.56 0.80
N GLU A 311 6.75 1.28 0.90
CA GLU A 311 7.96 0.79 1.54
C GLU A 311 9.03 0.54 0.48
N GLU A 312 10.01 1.44 0.41
CA GLU A 312 11.14 1.27 -0.49
C GLU A 312 12.16 0.27 0.08
N PRO A 313 12.63 -0.69 -0.74
CA PRO A 313 13.63 -1.64 -0.30
C PRO A 313 14.96 -0.94 -0.04
N VAL A 314 15.76 -1.53 0.85
CA VAL A 314 17.13 -1.06 1.10
C VAL A 314 17.97 -1.22 -0.17
N GLY A 315 18.81 -0.23 -0.46
CA GLY A 315 19.57 -0.10 -1.70
C GLY A 315 18.86 0.71 -2.78
N GLY A 316 17.64 1.18 -2.52
CA GLY A 316 16.90 2.03 -3.45
C GLY A 316 17.31 3.51 -3.38
N PRO A 317 16.85 4.34 -4.35
CA PRO A 317 17.19 5.77 -4.42
C PRO A 317 16.88 6.56 -3.15
N ASN A 318 15.73 6.32 -2.49
CA ASN A 318 15.36 7.03 -1.27
C ASN A 318 15.61 6.23 0.01
N ASN A 319 16.12 5.00 -0.10
CA ASN A 319 16.57 4.18 1.02
C ASN A 319 17.90 3.48 0.66
N PRO A 320 19.00 4.27 0.52
CA PRO A 320 20.29 3.72 0.11
C PRO A 320 20.79 2.68 1.11
N GLU A 321 21.54 1.72 0.60
CA GLU A 321 22.24 0.76 1.43
C GLU A 321 23.30 1.48 2.27
N ARG A 322 23.34 1.17 3.56
CA ARG A 322 24.16 1.83 4.55
C ARG A 322 24.88 0.77 5.38
N GLN A 323 26.19 0.71 5.24
CA GLN A 323 27.07 -0.23 5.93
C GLN A 323 27.32 0.16 7.39
N ASP A 324 26.86 1.33 7.81
CA ASP A 324 26.98 1.84 9.18
C ASP A 324 25.71 1.61 10.01
N ARG A 325 24.82 0.73 9.54
CA ARG A 325 23.46 0.60 10.08
C ARG A 325 23.01 -0.85 10.20
N ALA A 326 22.40 -1.16 11.34
CA ALA A 326 21.67 -2.41 11.56
C ALA A 326 20.17 -2.11 11.63
N ILE A 327 19.34 -2.81 10.85
CA ILE A 327 17.90 -2.62 10.89
C ILE A 327 17.32 -3.51 11.98
N VAL A 328 16.72 -2.90 13.01
CA VAL A 328 16.14 -3.60 14.17
C VAL A 328 14.63 -3.49 14.10
N VAL A 329 13.92 -4.62 14.16
CA VAL A 329 12.46 -4.62 14.13
C VAL A 329 11.91 -4.98 15.52
N THR A 330 11.08 -4.12 16.09
CA THR A 330 10.55 -4.24 17.46
C THR A 330 9.02 -4.35 17.51
N ASP A 331 8.46 -4.89 18.59
CA ASP A 331 7.03 -4.82 18.88
C ASP A 331 6.64 -3.53 19.65
N GLY A 332 5.36 -3.37 20.01
CA GLY A 332 4.89 -2.26 20.84
C GLY A 332 5.43 -2.22 22.26
N ALA A 333 6.04 -3.29 22.75
CA ALA A 333 6.74 -3.33 24.05
C ALA A 333 8.23 -2.96 23.93
N GLY A 334 8.72 -2.67 22.72
CA GLY A 334 10.13 -2.36 22.47
C GLY A 334 11.04 -3.59 22.48
N LYS A 335 10.47 -4.79 22.33
CA LYS A 335 11.25 -6.04 22.22
C LYS A 335 11.54 -6.34 20.77
N VAL A 336 12.77 -6.80 20.49
CA VAL A 336 13.18 -7.17 19.14
C VAL A 336 12.45 -8.44 18.71
N VAL A 337 11.75 -8.40 17.58
CA VAL A 337 10.93 -9.52 17.07
C VAL A 337 11.48 -10.16 15.81
N ARG A 338 12.53 -9.59 15.22
CA ARG A 338 13.27 -10.17 14.10
C ARG A 338 14.75 -9.92 14.31
N ALA A 339 15.58 -10.90 13.97
CA ALA A 339 17.03 -10.74 13.98
C ALA A 339 17.40 -9.48 13.19
N PRO A 340 18.14 -8.54 13.81
CA PRO A 340 18.65 -7.39 13.10
C PRO A 340 19.53 -7.83 11.94
N ILE A 341 19.52 -7.03 10.89
CA ILE A 341 20.31 -7.26 9.68
C ILE A 341 21.23 -6.07 9.49
N ALA A 342 22.55 -6.33 9.41
CA ALA A 342 23.55 -5.38 8.95
C ALA A 342 24.02 -5.73 7.52
N HIS A 343 24.27 -4.69 6.73
CA HIS A 343 24.57 -4.77 5.30
C HIS A 343 26.06 -4.66 5.00
#